data_AF-W8C1H5-F1
#
_entry.id   AF-W8C1H5-F1
#
_cell.length_a   1.000
_cell.length_b   1.000
_cell.length_c   1.000
_cell.angle_alpha   90.00
_cell.angle_beta   90.00
_cell.angle_gamma   90.00
#
_symmetry.space_group_name_H-M   'P 1'
#
loop_
_entity.id
_entity.type
_entity.pdbx_description
1 polymer ?
#
loop_
_entity_poly.entity_id
_entity_poly.type
_entity_poly.pdbx_seq_one_letter_code
_entity_poly.pdbx_strand_id
1 'polypeptide(L)'
;MKVMRIRHAKLIVGLVVIANLILFYYSWKSTIWKSLTSTLMPNDGGDRTASADNELTGGATSGRGGVGGKSPRDKLKNANKHIRKSITVVFRSFYNFENDLKASIDNLLDIVPNLSILVLLEGAPYPPVLYERNITATSGEENTVRFLNLGFDVQKTPEQLNALAAIHTKYVLFLPDSVRLTSKNLLQKILREINSAVPLGAGIAARVPLKAADVKHMQEARALLPPVGPEETVKRLIIVPFAGNMKSFSSCTQINLDLPNWTIQYVAANSSDKCDLYIQKHAILVDVGVLKELPDPFASPFPEMFYIQAKLAGISKTVFPQAFQDGRRLFASYHTKQRRTEIRRRQFRELYKKLQIKRIIRRSHKVITKSDTKDGTGGSSSHHNLVLDTQFSSSNFSLPLVTEIDLIGCERTTKSCVGTVYNNRPFYIYLDKHTPPCCLDKLKSTFNHVLEEFENVGIRYWLDNQALRTAIETNRLHPDAYEIDISFNVNDLERSNAMKKSQNKPYVDNEGFYWIKATDGHYFKVQFSKINQIGVNLLPFEINGNEVRPSGFFGWKAKEFSADYLHPMSTVLFLGKNVMCPNNVREFLDFKNV
;
A
#
# COMPACT_ATOMS: atom_id res chain seq x y z
N MET A 1 -33.53 -39.22 -64.61
CA MET A 1 -33.96 -37.80 -64.69
C MET A 1 -35.05 -37.36 -63.69
N LYS A 2 -35.82 -38.25 -63.03
CA LYS A 2 -36.91 -37.83 -62.10
C LYS A 2 -36.44 -37.34 -60.70
N VAL A 3 -35.23 -37.67 -60.26
CA VAL A 3 -34.74 -37.32 -58.90
C VAL A 3 -34.22 -35.88 -58.79
N MET A 4 -33.69 -35.27 -59.87
CA MET A 4 -33.20 -33.89 -59.85
C MET A 4 -34.31 -32.82 -59.79
N ARG A 5 -35.50 -33.11 -60.36
CA ARG A 5 -36.63 -32.16 -60.35
C ARG A 5 -37.20 -31.92 -58.94
N ILE A 6 -37.18 -32.94 -58.08
CA ILE A 6 -37.68 -32.82 -56.69
C ILE A 6 -36.72 -32.02 -55.80
N ARG A 7 -35.41 -32.10 -56.04
CA ARG A 7 -34.42 -31.32 -55.28
C ARG A 7 -34.51 -29.83 -55.59
N HIS A 8 -34.70 -29.44 -56.86
CA HIS A 8 -34.87 -28.04 -57.22
C HIS A 8 -36.20 -27.45 -56.73
N ALA A 9 -37.29 -28.23 -56.72
CA ALA A 9 -38.57 -27.78 -56.17
C ALA A 9 -38.47 -27.48 -54.66
N LYS A 10 -37.78 -28.33 -53.87
CA LYS A 10 -37.56 -28.09 -52.44
C LYS A 10 -36.69 -26.86 -52.17
N LEU A 11 -35.70 -26.60 -53.03
CA LEU A 11 -34.81 -25.45 -52.91
C LEU A 11 -35.55 -24.14 -53.21
N ILE A 12 -36.43 -24.13 -54.22
CA ILE A 12 -37.28 -22.97 -54.56
C ILE A 12 -38.28 -22.68 -53.43
N VAL A 13 -38.94 -23.71 -52.88
CA VAL A 13 -39.86 -23.53 -51.75
C VAL A 13 -39.12 -23.01 -50.51
N GLY A 14 -37.92 -23.51 -50.22
CA GLY A 14 -37.08 -22.99 -49.13
C GLY A 14 -36.72 -21.51 -49.33
N LEU A 15 -36.39 -21.10 -50.56
CA LEU A 15 -36.06 -19.71 -50.89
C LEU A 15 -37.26 -18.78 -50.71
N VAL A 16 -38.47 -19.21 -51.09
CA VAL A 16 -39.71 -18.44 -50.91
C VAL A 16 -40.06 -18.28 -49.42
N VAL A 17 -39.85 -19.33 -48.61
CA VAL A 17 -40.10 -19.25 -47.16
C VAL A 17 -39.13 -18.28 -46.49
N ILE A 18 -37.84 -18.31 -46.87
CA ILE A 18 -36.83 -17.38 -46.33
C ILE A 18 -37.15 -15.93 -46.74
N ALA A 19 -37.54 -15.70 -48.00
CA ALA A 19 -37.93 -14.38 -48.47
C ALA A 19 -39.15 -13.82 -47.72
N ASN A 20 -40.16 -14.66 -47.46
CA ASN A 20 -41.32 -14.27 -46.66
C ASN A 20 -40.98 -14.01 -45.19
N LEU A 21 -40.03 -14.74 -44.60
CA LEU A 21 -39.54 -14.50 -43.24
C LEU A 21 -38.81 -13.16 -43.12
N ILE A 22 -38.02 -12.79 -44.14
CA ILE A 22 -37.34 -11.49 -44.19
C ILE A 22 -38.37 -10.36 -44.35
N LEU A 23 -39.36 -10.51 -45.24
CA LEU A 23 -40.45 -9.55 -45.39
C LEU A 23 -41.26 -9.39 -44.10
N PHE A 24 -41.55 -10.49 -43.41
CA PHE A 24 -42.23 -10.47 -42.11
C PHE A 24 -41.39 -9.77 -41.04
N TYR A 25 -40.08 -10.02 -40.98
CA TYR A 25 -39.20 -9.35 -40.04
C TYR A 25 -39.17 -7.81 -40.24
N TYR A 26 -39.11 -7.36 -41.50
CA TYR A 26 -39.09 -5.93 -41.80
C TYR A 26 -40.47 -5.26 -41.66
N SER A 27 -41.56 -5.96 -41.99
CA SER A 27 -42.91 -5.44 -41.74
C SER A 27 -43.21 -5.37 -40.24
N TRP A 28 -42.86 -6.41 -39.48
CA TRP A 28 -42.98 -6.47 -38.01
C TRP A 28 -42.24 -5.32 -37.33
N LYS A 29 -41.02 -5.01 -37.79
CA LYS A 29 -40.21 -3.92 -37.24
C LYS A 29 -40.74 -2.52 -37.57
N SER A 30 -41.44 -2.35 -38.69
CA SER A 30 -41.87 -1.04 -39.20
C SER A 30 -43.25 -0.62 -38.70
N THR A 31 -44.22 -1.54 -38.67
CA THR A 31 -45.64 -1.18 -38.45
C THR A 31 -46.07 -1.41 -37.00
N ILE A 32 -45.64 -2.49 -36.37
CA ILE A 32 -46.09 -2.85 -35.01
C ILE A 32 -45.38 -2.00 -33.95
N TRP A 33 -44.10 -1.65 -34.15
CA TRP A 33 -43.38 -0.81 -33.18
C TRP A 33 -43.88 0.65 -33.14
N LYS A 34 -44.43 1.15 -34.25
CA LYS A 34 -45.09 2.47 -34.31
C LYS A 34 -46.52 2.45 -33.78
N SER A 35 -47.23 1.33 -33.96
CA SER A 35 -48.60 1.14 -33.45
C SER A 35 -48.64 0.91 -31.93
N LEU A 36 -47.69 0.15 -31.38
CA LEU A 36 -47.66 -0.15 -29.94
C LEU A 36 -47.22 1.04 -29.06
N THR A 37 -46.48 1.99 -29.65
CA THR A 37 -46.06 3.22 -28.95
C THR A 37 -47.17 4.28 -28.92
N SER A 38 -48.17 4.21 -29.80
CA SER A 38 -49.32 5.11 -29.77
C SER A 38 -50.45 4.67 -28.82
N THR A 39 -50.50 3.41 -28.40
CA THR A 39 -51.60 2.85 -27.58
C THR A 39 -51.31 2.73 -26.09
N LEU A 40 -50.11 3.09 -25.61
CA LEU A 40 -49.69 2.90 -24.20
C LEU A 40 -49.47 4.19 -23.39
N MET A 41 -50.02 5.33 -23.83
CA MET A 41 -50.09 6.55 -23.00
C MET A 41 -51.53 7.09 -22.96
N PRO A 42 -52.21 7.04 -21.80
CA PRO A 42 -53.51 7.67 -21.61
C PRO A 42 -53.29 9.18 -21.39
N ASN A 43 -54.08 10.03 -22.03
CA ASN A 43 -54.21 11.40 -21.59
C ASN A 43 -55.68 11.79 -21.54
N ASP A 44 -56.02 12.40 -20.40
CA ASP A 44 -57.32 12.80 -19.92
C ASP A 44 -58.10 13.68 -20.89
N GLY A 45 -59.40 13.37 -20.92
CA GLY A 45 -60.57 14.26 -20.88
C GLY A 45 -60.44 15.74 -21.22
N GLY A 46 -61.34 16.20 -22.08
CA GLY A 46 -61.76 17.61 -22.10
C GLY A 46 -62.46 18.04 -23.38
N ASP A 47 -63.78 17.88 -23.40
CA ASP A 47 -64.74 18.43 -24.37
C ASP A 47 -64.40 19.82 -24.93
N ARG A 48 -64.65 20.01 -26.24
CA ARG A 48 -65.73 20.90 -26.73
C ARG A 48 -65.89 20.85 -28.26
N THR A 49 -67.17 20.73 -28.60
CA THR A 49 -67.91 20.82 -29.86
C THR A 49 -67.54 21.97 -30.81
N ALA A 50 -67.61 21.70 -32.13
CA ALA A 50 -68.47 22.40 -33.12
C ALA A 50 -67.81 22.55 -34.52
N SER A 51 -68.43 21.87 -35.48
CA SER A 51 -68.60 22.09 -36.93
C SER A 51 -67.93 23.27 -37.66
N ALA A 52 -67.23 22.88 -38.72
CA ALA A 52 -67.53 23.14 -40.14
C ALA A 52 -67.39 24.57 -40.75
N ASP A 53 -66.57 24.57 -41.81
CA ASP A 53 -66.70 25.28 -43.10
C ASP A 53 -66.39 26.79 -43.18
N ASN A 54 -65.25 27.15 -43.79
CA ASN A 54 -65.07 27.34 -45.24
C ASN A 54 -64.06 28.46 -45.61
N GLU A 55 -63.43 28.25 -46.77
CA GLU A 55 -62.84 29.21 -47.72
C GLU A 55 -61.47 29.90 -47.52
N LEU A 56 -60.57 29.43 -48.39
CA LEU A 56 -59.46 30.07 -49.12
C LEU A 56 -59.26 31.59 -48.97
N THR A 57 -58.00 32.00 -48.73
CA THR A 57 -57.13 32.67 -49.73
C THR A 57 -55.77 33.06 -49.14
N GLY A 58 -54.72 33.01 -49.98
CA GLY A 58 -53.54 33.88 -49.85
C GLY A 58 -52.34 33.30 -49.10
N GLY A 59 -51.27 32.98 -49.83
CA GLY A 59 -50.07 32.30 -49.34
C GLY A 59 -49.02 33.18 -48.66
N ALA A 60 -48.17 32.53 -47.85
CA ALA A 60 -46.71 32.71 -47.77
C ALA A 60 -46.14 31.74 -46.71
N THR A 61 -45.36 30.77 -47.17
CA THR A 61 -44.65 29.78 -46.36
C THR A 61 -43.42 30.41 -45.68
N SER A 62 -43.34 30.25 -44.36
CA SER A 62 -42.37 29.40 -43.61
C SER A 62 -40.92 29.93 -43.51
N GLY A 63 -40.25 29.94 -42.35
CA GLY A 63 -40.56 29.23 -41.12
C GLY A 63 -39.73 29.74 -39.95
N ARG A 64 -40.44 30.16 -38.91
CA ARG A 64 -39.92 30.45 -37.58
C ARG A 64 -39.71 29.11 -36.87
N GLY A 65 -38.47 28.64 -36.84
CA GLY A 65 -38.09 27.39 -36.18
C GLY A 65 -38.36 27.46 -34.68
N GLY A 66 -39.42 26.80 -34.24
CA GLY A 66 -39.70 26.54 -32.83
C GLY A 66 -38.58 25.71 -32.21
N VAL A 67 -37.78 26.35 -31.35
CA VAL A 67 -36.88 25.66 -30.44
C VAL A 67 -37.75 24.99 -29.38
N GLY A 68 -38.02 23.69 -29.57
CA GLY A 68 -38.52 22.82 -28.52
C GLY A 68 -37.56 22.87 -27.34
N GLY A 69 -37.89 23.68 -26.35
CA GLY A 69 -37.13 23.82 -25.12
C GLY A 69 -37.15 22.51 -24.36
N LYS A 70 -36.11 21.68 -24.54
CA LYS A 70 -35.86 20.51 -23.68
C LYS A 70 -36.00 20.92 -22.22
N SER A 71 -36.76 20.14 -21.43
CA SER A 71 -37.01 20.42 -20.03
C SER A 71 -35.67 20.65 -19.28
N PRO A 72 -35.62 21.51 -18.25
CA PRO A 72 -34.41 21.72 -17.44
C PRO A 72 -33.84 20.41 -16.88
N ARG A 73 -34.71 19.43 -16.59
CA ARG A 73 -34.35 18.08 -16.15
C ARG A 73 -33.63 17.27 -17.23
N ASP A 74 -34.03 17.35 -18.49
CA ASP A 74 -33.38 16.62 -19.59
C ASP A 74 -32.05 17.25 -20.03
N LYS A 75 -31.92 18.57 -19.87
CA LYS A 75 -30.64 19.28 -20.02
C LYS A 75 -29.66 18.89 -18.91
N LEU A 76 -30.13 18.75 -17.66
CA LEU A 76 -29.32 18.30 -16.52
C LEU A 76 -28.89 16.83 -16.66
N LYS A 77 -29.79 15.94 -17.11
CA LYS A 77 -29.48 14.52 -17.38
C LYS A 77 -28.41 14.35 -18.46
N ASN A 78 -28.45 15.14 -19.54
CA ASN A 78 -27.47 15.05 -20.62
C ASN A 78 -26.10 15.66 -20.26
N ALA A 79 -26.06 16.73 -19.46
CA ALA A 79 -24.81 17.37 -19.04
C ALA A 79 -23.90 16.45 -18.19
N ASN A 80 -24.48 15.45 -17.53
CA ASN A 80 -23.77 14.51 -16.65
C ASN A 80 -23.40 13.19 -17.33
N LYS A 81 -23.80 12.99 -18.59
CA LYS A 81 -23.58 11.73 -19.33
C LYS A 81 -22.12 11.33 -19.42
N HIS A 82 -21.22 12.30 -19.61
CA HIS A 82 -19.77 12.04 -19.66
C HIS A 82 -19.27 11.50 -18.31
N ILE A 83 -19.62 12.15 -17.19
CA ILE A 83 -19.17 11.76 -15.85
C ILE A 83 -19.65 10.34 -15.51
N ARG A 84 -20.93 10.04 -15.76
CA ARG A 84 -21.55 8.73 -15.49
C ARG A 84 -20.88 7.58 -16.24
N LYS A 85 -20.45 7.83 -17.47
CA LYS A 85 -19.76 6.82 -18.30
C LYS A 85 -18.28 6.69 -17.94
N SER A 86 -17.67 7.75 -17.41
CA SER A 86 -16.23 7.79 -17.13
C SER A 86 -15.86 7.31 -15.73
N ILE A 87 -16.70 7.51 -14.70
CA ILE A 87 -16.35 7.25 -13.29
C ILE A 87 -17.33 6.30 -12.61
N THR A 88 -16.79 5.30 -11.91
CA THR A 88 -17.47 4.58 -10.83
C THR A 88 -16.90 5.05 -9.50
N VAL A 89 -17.78 5.39 -8.56
CA VAL A 89 -17.38 5.78 -7.20
C VAL A 89 -17.29 4.55 -6.33
N VAL A 90 -16.20 4.40 -5.59
CA VAL A 90 -15.97 3.25 -4.70
C VAL A 90 -15.76 3.72 -3.27
N PHE A 91 -16.58 3.22 -2.34
CA PHE A 91 -16.38 3.39 -0.91
C PHE A 91 -15.72 2.15 -0.33
N ARG A 92 -14.49 2.32 0.15
CA ARG A 92 -13.69 1.26 0.78
C ARG A 92 -13.23 1.61 2.20
N SER A 93 -13.01 2.89 2.48
CA SER A 93 -12.51 3.40 3.76
C SER A 93 -13.66 3.92 4.62
N PHE A 94 -14.32 3.01 5.33
CA PHE A 94 -15.36 3.31 6.32
C PHE A 94 -15.37 2.24 7.42
N TYR A 95 -16.09 2.50 8.50
CA TYR A 95 -16.23 1.58 9.62
C TYR A 95 -17.70 1.30 9.94
N ASN A 96 -18.06 0.03 10.15
CA ASN A 96 -19.47 -0.35 10.33
C ASN A 96 -20.08 0.26 11.61
N PHE A 97 -19.30 0.41 12.68
CA PHE A 97 -19.81 0.90 13.97
C PHE A 97 -20.09 2.41 14.02
N GLU A 98 -19.49 3.20 13.13
CA GLU A 98 -19.74 4.65 13.02
C GLU A 98 -19.37 5.11 11.60
N ASN A 99 -20.37 5.50 10.81
CA ASN A 99 -20.20 5.96 9.43
C ASN A 99 -21.24 7.02 9.01
N ASP A 100 -20.96 7.73 7.91
CA ASP A 100 -21.84 8.72 7.27
C ASP A 100 -22.11 8.36 5.80
N LEU A 101 -22.14 7.05 5.50
CA LEU A 101 -22.23 6.53 4.14
C LEU A 101 -23.53 6.95 3.46
N LYS A 102 -24.68 6.78 4.12
CA LYS A 102 -26.00 7.10 3.54
C LYS A 102 -26.06 8.54 3.05
N ALA A 103 -25.74 9.51 3.92
CA ALA A 103 -25.78 10.92 3.56
C ALA A 103 -24.71 11.30 2.52
N SER A 104 -23.55 10.63 2.52
CA SER A 104 -22.54 10.81 1.48
C SER A 104 -23.02 10.31 0.12
N ILE A 105 -23.65 9.13 0.07
CA ILE A 105 -24.22 8.55 -1.16
C ILE A 105 -25.38 9.41 -1.67
N ASP A 106 -26.29 9.83 -0.80
CA ASP A 106 -27.43 10.67 -1.17
C ASP A 106 -26.95 11.99 -1.79
N ASN A 107 -25.97 12.65 -1.16
CA ASN A 107 -25.37 13.88 -1.70
C ASN A 107 -24.75 13.68 -3.10
N LEU A 108 -24.05 12.56 -3.34
CA LEU A 108 -23.48 12.26 -4.65
C LEU A 108 -24.56 12.08 -5.71
N LEU A 109 -25.63 11.35 -5.37
CA LEU A 109 -26.73 11.06 -6.29
C LEU A 109 -27.63 12.27 -6.54
N ASP A 110 -27.72 13.22 -5.60
CA ASP A 110 -28.42 14.49 -5.78
C ASP A 110 -27.70 15.39 -6.80
N ILE A 111 -26.37 15.38 -6.81
CA ILE A 111 -25.54 16.21 -7.72
C ILE A 111 -25.39 15.54 -9.09
N VAL A 112 -25.15 14.24 -9.09
CA VAL A 112 -25.04 13.42 -10.30
C VAL A 112 -26.01 12.24 -10.17
N PRO A 113 -27.25 12.37 -10.69
CA PRO A 113 -28.19 11.25 -10.69
C PRO A 113 -27.58 10.07 -11.43
N ASN A 114 -27.98 8.84 -11.13
CA ASN A 114 -27.61 7.61 -11.84
C ASN A 114 -26.09 7.40 -11.97
N LEU A 115 -25.34 7.78 -10.94
CA LEU A 115 -23.91 7.51 -10.82
C LEU A 115 -23.72 6.07 -10.34
N SER A 116 -22.80 5.33 -10.94
CA SER A 116 -22.45 3.98 -10.46
C SER A 116 -21.66 4.10 -9.16
N ILE A 117 -22.21 3.56 -8.07
CA ILE A 117 -21.60 3.57 -6.74
C ILE A 117 -21.44 2.13 -6.26
N LEU A 118 -20.23 1.80 -5.81
CA LEU A 118 -19.88 0.49 -5.27
C LEU A 118 -19.37 0.65 -3.84
N VAL A 119 -19.97 -0.05 -2.89
CA VAL A 119 -19.54 -0.08 -1.50
C VAL A 119 -18.90 -1.45 -1.23
N LEU A 120 -17.61 -1.44 -0.91
CA LEU A 120 -16.83 -2.64 -0.66
C LEU A 120 -16.78 -2.94 0.84
N LEU A 121 -17.27 -4.13 1.20
CA LEU A 121 -17.36 -4.63 2.58
C LEU A 121 -16.29 -5.70 2.80
N GLU A 122 -15.68 -5.75 3.99
CA GLU A 122 -14.77 -6.85 4.38
C GLU A 122 -15.52 -8.08 4.95
N GLY A 123 -16.79 -7.90 5.30
CA GLY A 123 -17.65 -8.93 5.88
C GLY A 123 -19.07 -8.38 6.04
N ALA A 124 -19.96 -9.16 6.66
CA ALA A 124 -21.32 -8.72 6.94
C ALA A 124 -21.29 -7.48 7.87
N PRO A 125 -21.80 -6.32 7.43
CA PRO A 125 -21.79 -5.14 8.27
C PRO A 125 -22.78 -5.29 9.42
N TYR A 126 -22.34 -4.97 10.63
CA TYR A 126 -23.22 -4.83 11.79
C TYR A 126 -22.98 -3.47 12.46
N PRO A 127 -24.02 -2.63 12.62
CA PRO A 127 -25.41 -2.87 12.21
C PRO A 127 -25.57 -2.99 10.66
N PRO A 128 -26.60 -3.69 10.16
CA PRO A 128 -26.84 -3.82 8.72
C PRO A 128 -26.96 -2.46 8.05
N VAL A 129 -26.18 -2.24 6.99
CA VAL A 129 -26.28 -1.02 6.17
C VAL A 129 -27.42 -1.20 5.18
N LEU A 130 -28.64 -0.84 5.58
CA LEU A 130 -29.79 -0.79 4.69
C LEU A 130 -29.76 0.54 3.93
N TYR A 131 -29.62 0.46 2.61
CA TYR A 131 -29.73 1.62 1.73
C TYR A 131 -30.97 1.46 0.86
N GLU A 132 -32.04 2.14 1.27
CA GLU A 132 -33.25 2.29 0.47
C GLU A 132 -33.40 3.76 0.12
N ARG A 133 -33.50 4.04 -1.17
CA ARG A 133 -33.86 5.36 -1.68
C ARG A 133 -35.25 5.25 -2.28
N ASN A 134 -36.21 5.98 -1.73
CA ASN A 134 -37.56 6.08 -2.26
C ASN A 134 -37.53 6.87 -3.58
N ILE A 135 -37.09 6.23 -4.66
CA ILE A 135 -37.26 6.76 -6.01
C ILE A 135 -38.59 6.21 -6.49
N THR A 136 -39.59 7.10 -6.57
CA THR A 136 -40.89 6.82 -7.18
C THR A 136 -40.72 6.02 -8.46
N ALA A 137 -41.33 4.83 -8.48
CA ALA A 137 -41.35 3.87 -9.56
C ALA A 137 -41.84 4.47 -10.88
N THR A 138 -40.93 5.06 -11.65
CA THR A 138 -41.21 5.37 -13.05
C THR A 138 -39.92 5.20 -13.86
N SER A 139 -39.88 4.10 -14.61
CA SER A 139 -38.84 3.61 -15.54
C SER A 139 -37.56 3.00 -14.92
N GLY A 140 -37.60 1.69 -14.61
CA GLY A 140 -36.50 0.74 -14.89
C GLY A 140 -35.05 1.07 -14.50
N GLU A 141 -34.80 1.91 -13.50
CA GLU A 141 -33.44 2.19 -13.02
C GLU A 141 -32.97 1.04 -12.12
N GLU A 142 -32.19 0.12 -12.69
CA GLU A 142 -31.39 -0.86 -11.96
C GLU A 142 -30.63 -0.17 -10.80
N ASN A 143 -30.56 -0.82 -9.63
CA ASN A 143 -29.92 -0.28 -8.43
C ASN A 143 -28.51 0.26 -8.71
N THR A 144 -28.40 1.58 -8.82
CA THR A 144 -27.15 2.30 -9.13
C THR A 144 -26.09 2.15 -8.03
N VAL A 145 -26.53 1.83 -6.82
CA VAL A 145 -25.71 1.55 -5.63
C VAL A 145 -25.66 0.04 -5.42
N ARG A 146 -24.44 -0.52 -5.38
CA ARG A 146 -24.21 -1.95 -5.13
C ARG A 146 -23.32 -2.15 -3.92
N PHE A 147 -23.65 -3.13 -3.09
CA PHE A 147 -22.84 -3.56 -1.95
C PHE A 147 -22.18 -4.89 -2.31
N LEU A 148 -20.85 -4.94 -2.23
CA LEU A 148 -20.07 -6.13 -2.53
C LEU A 148 -19.23 -6.52 -1.32
N ASN A 149 -19.33 -7.77 -0.91
CA ASN A 149 -18.48 -8.34 0.12
C ASN A 149 -17.21 -8.91 -0.54
N LEU A 150 -16.04 -8.47 -0.08
CA LEU A 150 -14.72 -8.96 -0.50
C LEU A 150 -14.35 -10.30 0.17
N GLY A 151 -15.10 -10.70 1.21
CA GLY A 151 -14.93 -12.00 1.84
C GLY A 151 -15.28 -13.15 0.90
N PHE A 152 -14.59 -14.28 1.08
CA PHE A 152 -14.88 -15.51 0.36
C PHE A 152 -16.28 -16.03 0.72
N ASP A 153 -17.07 -16.38 -0.29
CA ASP A 153 -18.44 -16.89 -0.16
C ASP A 153 -18.62 -18.06 -1.14
N VAL A 154 -18.92 -19.24 -0.61
CA VAL A 154 -19.02 -20.49 -1.38
C VAL A 154 -20.20 -20.47 -2.35
N GLN A 155 -21.22 -19.65 -2.09
CA GLN A 155 -22.43 -19.59 -2.91
C GLN A 155 -22.29 -18.71 -4.17
N LYS A 156 -21.23 -17.90 -4.26
CA LYS A 156 -21.04 -16.91 -5.34
C LYS A 156 -19.96 -17.35 -6.31
N THR A 157 -20.14 -16.97 -7.58
CA THR A 157 -19.13 -17.24 -8.60
C THR A 157 -17.89 -16.33 -8.41
N PRO A 158 -16.70 -16.73 -8.91
CA PRO A 158 -15.51 -15.88 -8.84
C PRO A 158 -15.71 -14.50 -9.47
N GLU A 159 -16.49 -14.40 -10.55
CA GLU A 159 -16.84 -13.13 -11.20
C GLU A 159 -17.69 -12.24 -10.29
N GLN A 160 -18.64 -12.84 -9.55
CA GLN A 160 -19.48 -12.12 -8.59
C GLN A 160 -18.71 -11.64 -7.36
N LEU A 161 -17.63 -12.33 -6.97
CA LEU A 161 -16.75 -11.93 -5.87
C LEU A 161 -15.70 -10.90 -6.30
N ASN A 162 -15.39 -10.82 -7.59
CA ASN A 162 -14.37 -9.92 -8.11
C ASN A 162 -14.88 -8.47 -8.18
N ALA A 163 -14.36 -7.62 -7.29
CA ALA A 163 -14.68 -6.19 -7.26
C ALA A 163 -14.33 -5.46 -8.57
N LEU A 164 -13.30 -5.90 -9.31
CA LEU A 164 -12.95 -5.29 -10.60
C LEU A 164 -13.96 -5.64 -11.70
N ALA A 165 -14.59 -6.82 -11.65
CA ALA A 165 -15.59 -7.23 -12.63
C ALA A 165 -16.87 -6.37 -12.53
N ALA A 166 -17.17 -5.86 -11.34
CA ALA A 166 -18.29 -4.95 -11.12
C ALA A 166 -18.05 -3.54 -11.70
N ILE A 167 -16.81 -3.17 -12.04
CA ILE A 167 -16.45 -1.83 -12.49
C ILE A 167 -16.32 -1.84 -14.02
N HIS A 168 -17.21 -1.10 -14.69
CA HIS A 168 -17.24 -1.02 -16.16
C HIS A 168 -16.74 0.32 -16.73
N THR A 169 -16.46 1.29 -15.86
CA THR A 169 -16.01 2.63 -16.26
C THR A 169 -14.50 2.68 -16.48
N LYS A 170 -14.01 3.73 -17.16
CA LYS A 170 -12.57 3.92 -17.39
C LYS A 170 -11.83 4.27 -16.09
N TYR A 171 -12.43 5.11 -15.24
CA TYR A 171 -11.82 5.58 -14.00
C TYR A 171 -12.63 5.14 -12.78
N VAL A 172 -11.92 4.98 -11.67
CA VAL A 172 -12.48 4.73 -10.35
C VAL A 172 -12.11 5.89 -9.44
N LEU A 173 -13.12 6.45 -8.77
CA LEU A 173 -12.96 7.46 -7.75
C LEU A 173 -13.19 6.83 -6.37
N PHE A 174 -12.11 6.56 -5.65
CA PHE A 174 -12.19 6.16 -4.26
C PHE A 174 -12.51 7.37 -3.39
N LEU A 175 -13.62 7.28 -2.67
CA LEU A 175 -14.02 8.27 -1.69
C LEU A 175 -13.90 7.67 -0.28
N PRO A 176 -13.33 8.43 0.67
CA PRO A 176 -13.44 8.08 2.08
C PRO A 176 -14.88 8.31 2.56
N ASP A 177 -15.17 7.93 3.81
CA ASP A 177 -16.46 8.25 4.43
C ASP A 177 -16.60 9.77 4.75
N SER A 178 -17.85 10.20 5.00
CA SER A 178 -18.24 11.58 5.29
C SER A 178 -17.80 12.58 4.22
N VAL A 179 -18.25 12.39 2.97
CA VAL A 179 -17.89 13.28 1.85
C VAL A 179 -19.09 14.12 1.45
N ARG A 180 -18.85 15.40 1.13
CA ARG A 180 -19.84 16.27 0.52
C ARG A 180 -19.24 16.92 -0.73
N LEU A 181 -19.93 16.78 -1.84
CA LEU A 181 -19.65 17.52 -3.05
C LEU A 181 -20.53 18.78 -3.09
N THR A 182 -19.95 19.89 -3.53
CA THR A 182 -20.69 21.15 -3.72
C THR A 182 -21.15 21.32 -5.16
N SER A 183 -20.35 20.88 -6.13
CA SER A 183 -20.66 21.04 -7.54
C SER A 183 -20.06 19.93 -8.41
N LYS A 184 -20.74 19.61 -9.50
CA LYS A 184 -20.26 18.69 -10.55
C LYS A 184 -19.03 19.21 -11.30
N ASN A 185 -18.81 20.53 -11.30
CA ASN A 185 -17.72 21.17 -12.03
C ASN A 185 -16.36 20.70 -11.52
N LEU A 186 -16.26 20.40 -10.22
CA LEU A 186 -15.04 19.89 -9.61
C LEU A 186 -14.66 18.51 -10.18
N LEU A 187 -15.63 17.59 -10.28
CA LEU A 187 -15.42 16.27 -10.91
C LEU A 187 -14.99 16.39 -12.37
N GLN A 188 -15.58 17.33 -13.12
CA GLN A 188 -15.18 17.58 -14.51
C GLN A 188 -13.75 18.11 -14.62
N LYS A 189 -13.31 19.00 -13.71
CA LYS A 189 -11.94 19.49 -13.69
C LYS A 189 -10.95 18.38 -13.37
N ILE A 190 -11.24 17.52 -12.39
CA ILE A 190 -10.40 16.38 -12.04
C ILE A 190 -10.28 15.41 -13.24
N LEU A 191 -11.40 15.14 -13.94
CA LEU A 191 -11.39 14.35 -15.16
C LEU A 191 -10.60 14.99 -16.30
N ARG A 192 -10.58 16.32 -16.39
CA ARG A 192 -9.73 16.99 -17.39
C ARG A 192 -8.26 16.85 -17.04
N GLU A 193 -7.91 17.00 -15.76
CA GLU A 193 -6.52 16.88 -15.29
C GLU A 193 -5.92 15.49 -15.55
N ILE A 194 -6.69 14.43 -15.32
CA ILE A 194 -6.20 13.06 -15.60
C ILE A 194 -6.07 12.81 -17.11
N ASN A 195 -6.81 13.53 -17.95
CA ASN A 195 -6.73 13.38 -19.40
C ASN A 195 -5.72 14.34 -20.07
N SER A 196 -5.45 15.51 -19.49
CA SER A 196 -4.66 16.59 -20.13
C SER A 196 -3.14 16.37 -20.09
N ALA A 197 -2.62 15.63 -19.10
CA ALA A 197 -1.18 15.48 -18.94
C ALA A 197 -0.58 14.21 -19.60
N VAL A 198 -0.49 14.15 -20.94
CA VAL A 198 0.43 13.26 -21.70
C VAL A 198 0.94 14.00 -22.94
N PRO A 199 2.23 13.95 -23.34
CA PRO A 199 3.43 13.39 -22.70
C PRO A 199 4.55 14.43 -22.42
N LEU A 200 5.53 13.97 -21.63
CA LEU A 200 6.83 14.58 -21.37
C LEU A 200 7.68 14.58 -22.65
N GLY A 201 7.64 15.69 -23.38
CA GLY A 201 8.56 16.06 -24.46
C GLY A 201 8.73 17.57 -24.64
N ALA A 202 8.09 18.38 -23.79
CA ALA A 202 8.07 19.85 -23.89
C ALA A 202 8.44 20.54 -22.57
N GLY A 203 9.24 19.88 -21.73
CA GLY A 203 9.55 20.35 -20.37
C GLY A 203 10.74 21.29 -20.22
N ILE A 204 11.42 21.70 -21.31
CA ILE A 204 12.60 22.59 -21.23
C ILE A 204 12.53 23.82 -22.17
N ALA A 205 11.56 23.96 -23.08
CA ALA A 205 11.58 25.03 -24.08
C ALA A 205 10.30 25.89 -24.21
N ALA A 206 9.47 26.02 -23.18
CA ALA A 206 8.26 26.85 -23.23
C ALA A 206 8.16 27.84 -22.05
N ARG A 207 9.18 28.67 -21.86
CA ARG A 207 9.09 29.94 -21.13
C ARG A 207 9.85 31.07 -21.83
N VAL A 208 9.73 31.15 -23.15
CA VAL A 208 10.10 32.35 -23.92
C VAL A 208 8.94 32.70 -24.85
N PRO A 209 8.40 33.92 -24.82
CA PRO A 209 7.36 34.32 -25.77
C PRO A 209 8.03 34.59 -27.12
N LEU A 210 7.91 33.65 -28.06
CA LEU A 210 8.33 33.83 -29.45
C LEU A 210 7.21 34.49 -30.27
N LYS A 211 7.58 35.47 -31.09
CA LYS A 211 6.70 36.31 -31.92
C LYS A 211 6.07 35.50 -33.06
N ALA A 212 4.89 35.94 -33.51
CA ALA A 212 3.98 35.28 -34.44
C ALA A 212 4.44 35.14 -35.92
N ALA A 213 5.74 35.14 -36.22
CA ALA A 213 6.23 35.16 -37.60
C ALA A 213 6.65 33.79 -38.18
N ASP A 214 6.91 32.78 -37.35
CA ASP A 214 7.56 31.53 -37.82
C ASP A 214 6.60 30.35 -38.09
N VAL A 215 5.30 30.61 -38.24
CA VAL A 215 4.26 29.56 -38.33
C VAL A 215 4.21 28.84 -39.69
N LYS A 216 4.94 29.29 -40.72
CA LYS A 216 4.79 28.74 -42.08
C LYS A 216 5.73 27.60 -42.48
N HIS A 217 6.79 27.29 -41.74
CA HIS A 217 7.75 26.23 -42.13
C HIS A 217 7.65 24.92 -41.32
N MET A 218 6.73 24.82 -40.36
CA MET A 218 6.59 23.62 -39.51
C MET A 218 5.58 22.57 -40.01
N GLN A 219 4.98 22.77 -41.19
CA GLN A 219 3.94 21.89 -41.72
C GLN A 219 4.47 20.77 -42.63
N GLU A 220 5.69 20.92 -43.17
CA GLU A 220 6.29 19.94 -44.08
C GLU A 220 7.18 18.90 -43.39
N ALA A 221 7.66 19.16 -42.16
CA ALA A 221 8.51 18.23 -41.41
C ALA A 221 7.75 17.10 -40.69
N ARG A 222 6.40 17.07 -40.77
CA ARG A 222 5.57 16.10 -40.02
C ARG A 222 5.26 14.82 -40.80
N ALA A 223 5.71 14.72 -42.05
CA ALA A 223 5.41 13.60 -42.94
C ALA A 223 6.48 12.48 -42.96
N LEU A 224 7.57 12.59 -42.19
CA LEU A 224 8.71 11.66 -42.26
C LEU A 224 9.05 10.92 -40.95
N LEU A 225 8.12 10.85 -40.00
CA LEU A 225 8.34 10.06 -38.78
C LEU A 225 7.60 8.71 -38.85
N PRO A 226 8.26 7.59 -38.53
CA PRO A 226 7.65 6.26 -38.54
C PRO A 226 6.54 6.16 -37.48
N PRO A 227 5.57 5.24 -37.65
CA PRO A 227 4.46 5.11 -36.72
C PRO A 227 4.99 4.68 -35.34
N VAL A 228 4.85 5.58 -34.38
CA VAL A 228 5.13 5.32 -32.96
C VAL A 228 4.27 4.15 -32.52
N GLY A 229 4.92 3.13 -31.94
CA GLY A 229 4.27 1.95 -31.37
C GLY A 229 3.25 2.29 -30.27
N PRO A 230 2.54 1.29 -29.73
CA PRO A 230 1.38 1.51 -28.87
C PRO A 230 1.75 2.40 -27.68
N GLU A 231 1.17 3.59 -27.71
CA GLU A 231 1.01 4.60 -26.66
C GLU A 231 1.30 4.06 -25.24
N GLU A 232 2.52 4.24 -24.74
CA GLU A 232 2.86 3.98 -23.34
C GLU A 232 2.22 5.08 -22.48
N THR A 233 0.89 4.96 -22.31
CA THR A 233 0.10 5.93 -21.56
C THR A 233 0.65 6.03 -20.14
N VAL A 234 1.15 7.21 -19.76
CA VAL A 234 1.70 7.45 -18.42
C VAL A 234 0.62 7.11 -17.39
N LYS A 235 0.87 6.04 -16.63
CA LYS A 235 0.01 5.55 -15.55
C LYS A 235 -0.04 6.61 -14.46
N ARG A 236 -1.24 7.17 -14.24
CA ARG A 236 -1.45 8.35 -13.39
C ARG A 236 -2.53 8.11 -12.34
N LEU A 237 -2.28 8.70 -11.18
CA LEU A 237 -3.17 8.72 -10.04
C LEU A 237 -3.31 10.16 -9.56
N ILE A 238 -4.54 10.61 -9.30
CA ILE A 238 -4.81 11.93 -8.77
C ILE A 238 -5.32 11.82 -7.34
N ILE A 239 -4.68 12.57 -6.44
CA ILE A 239 -5.05 12.69 -5.03
C ILE A 239 -5.82 13.99 -4.86
N VAL A 240 -7.06 13.92 -4.35
CA VAL A 240 -7.89 15.10 -4.11
C VAL A 240 -8.01 15.32 -2.59
N PRO A 241 -7.45 16.41 -2.05
CA PRO A 241 -7.51 16.70 -0.62
C PRO A 241 -8.92 17.13 -0.17
N PHE A 242 -9.12 17.21 1.15
CA PHE A 242 -10.34 17.72 1.78
C PHE A 242 -10.08 19.07 2.47
N ALA A 243 -11.10 19.92 2.52
CA ALA A 243 -11.00 21.28 3.06
C ALA A 243 -10.70 21.31 4.56
N GLY A 244 -11.15 20.30 5.33
CA GLY A 244 -10.85 20.14 6.75
C GLY A 244 -9.45 19.61 7.06
N ASN A 245 -8.61 19.37 6.05
CA ASN A 245 -7.22 18.97 6.28
C ASN A 245 -6.40 20.11 6.89
N MET A 246 -5.53 19.75 7.84
CA MET A 246 -4.67 20.71 8.53
C MET A 246 -3.51 21.11 7.62
N LYS A 247 -3.42 22.41 7.32
CA LYS A 247 -2.34 23.00 6.51
C LYS A 247 -0.97 23.01 7.22
N SER A 248 -0.96 22.89 8.55
CA SER A 248 0.25 22.91 9.38
C SER A 248 1.06 21.61 9.35
N PHE A 249 0.51 20.52 8.80
CA PHE A 249 1.17 19.24 8.71
C PHE A 249 1.52 18.93 7.26
N SER A 250 2.74 18.44 7.01
CA SER A 250 3.11 17.85 5.73
C SER A 250 2.18 16.67 5.45
N SER A 251 1.16 16.88 4.62
CA SER A 251 0.23 15.81 4.25
C SER A 251 0.88 14.76 3.38
N CYS A 252 2.04 15.09 2.79
CA CYS A 252 2.76 14.31 1.83
C CYS A 252 3.96 13.58 2.42
N THR A 253 4.13 12.31 2.06
CA THR A 253 5.20 11.42 2.53
C THR A 253 5.79 10.65 1.37
N GLN A 254 7.12 10.54 1.34
CA GLN A 254 7.87 9.67 0.45
C GLN A 254 8.05 8.29 1.09
N ILE A 255 7.90 7.24 0.27
CA ILE A 255 8.08 5.85 0.71
C ILE A 255 9.34 5.30 0.05
N ASN A 256 10.28 4.83 0.86
CA ASN A 256 11.41 4.03 0.43
C ASN A 256 11.27 2.61 0.97
N LEU A 257 11.29 1.63 0.06
CA LEU A 257 11.13 0.21 0.38
C LEU A 257 12.44 -0.51 0.10
N ASP A 258 13.04 -1.07 1.14
CA ASP A 258 14.23 -1.90 1.07
C ASP A 258 13.85 -3.32 1.49
N LEU A 259 13.38 -4.10 0.50
CA LEU A 259 12.88 -5.46 0.69
C LEU A 259 13.98 -6.45 1.13
N PRO A 260 15.24 -6.37 0.64
CA PRO A 260 16.34 -7.20 1.15
C PRO A 260 16.59 -7.00 2.65
N ASN A 261 16.54 -5.76 3.14
CA ASN A 261 16.73 -5.46 4.57
C ASN A 261 15.42 -5.37 5.38
N TRP A 262 14.30 -5.91 4.85
CA TRP A 262 13.00 -5.94 5.55
C TRP A 262 12.54 -4.56 6.04
N THR A 263 12.94 -3.49 5.37
CA THR A 263 12.80 -2.13 5.88
C THR A 263 11.88 -1.30 5.02
N ILE A 264 10.97 -0.56 5.67
CA ILE A 264 10.21 0.51 5.04
C ILE A 264 10.53 1.82 5.73
N GLN A 265 10.73 2.86 4.94
CA GLN A 265 11.02 4.19 5.42
C GLN A 265 9.99 5.18 4.88
N TYR A 266 9.38 5.92 5.80
CA TYR A 266 8.45 7.00 5.55
C TYR A 266 9.16 8.32 5.85
N VAL A 267 9.29 9.20 4.86
CA VAL A 267 9.92 10.51 5.00
C VAL A 267 8.92 11.60 4.67
N ALA A 268 8.59 12.45 5.64
CA ALA A 268 7.75 13.62 5.40
C ALA A 268 8.37 14.53 4.34
N ALA A 269 7.56 14.96 3.37
CA ALA A 269 7.99 15.82 2.27
C ALA A 269 7.27 17.17 2.32
N ASN A 270 8.01 18.24 2.05
CA ASN A 270 7.49 19.61 2.04
C ASN A 270 6.88 20.01 0.69
N SER A 271 7.24 19.33 -0.41
CA SER A 271 6.68 19.58 -1.74
C SER A 271 5.59 18.55 -2.08
N SER A 272 4.53 19.04 -2.72
CA SER A 272 3.44 18.22 -3.28
C SER A 272 3.82 17.48 -4.55
N ASP A 273 4.91 17.85 -5.21
CA ASP A 273 5.25 17.39 -6.57
C ASP A 273 5.82 15.96 -6.57
N LYS A 274 6.35 15.51 -5.44
CA LYS A 274 6.93 14.17 -5.26
C LYS A 274 6.26 13.46 -4.10
N CYS A 275 4.96 13.24 -4.24
CA CYS A 275 4.14 12.60 -3.23
C CYS A 275 3.88 11.12 -3.50
N ASP A 276 4.43 10.24 -2.66
CA ASP A 276 4.14 8.80 -2.76
C ASP A 276 2.91 8.40 -1.95
N LEU A 277 2.74 9.01 -0.77
CA LEU A 277 1.66 8.74 0.17
C LEU A 277 1.10 10.04 0.72
N TYR A 278 -0.23 10.14 0.73
CA TYR A 278 -0.95 11.23 1.38
C TYR A 278 -1.61 10.73 2.67
N ILE A 279 -1.25 11.31 3.83
CA ILE A 279 -1.63 10.80 5.16
C ILE A 279 -3.03 11.27 5.60
N GLN A 280 -3.38 12.52 5.29
CA GLN A 280 -4.64 13.13 5.75
C GLN A 280 -5.83 12.63 4.92
N LYS A 281 -7.06 13.05 5.22
CA LYS A 281 -8.26 12.61 4.48
C LYS A 281 -8.18 13.09 3.03
N HIS A 282 -8.36 12.17 2.08
CA HIS A 282 -8.26 12.45 0.65
C HIS A 282 -9.06 11.43 -0.16
N ALA A 283 -9.40 11.81 -1.39
CA ALA A 283 -9.98 10.95 -2.40
C ALA A 283 -8.93 10.61 -3.45
N ILE A 284 -9.11 9.48 -4.15
CA ILE A 284 -8.15 8.98 -5.13
C ILE A 284 -8.88 8.69 -6.43
N LEU A 285 -8.47 9.33 -7.53
CA LEU A 285 -8.91 8.99 -8.88
C LEU A 285 -7.81 8.19 -9.59
N VAL A 286 -8.16 7.03 -10.13
CA VAL A 286 -7.22 6.14 -10.82
C VAL A 286 -7.88 5.46 -12.02
N ASP A 287 -7.08 5.10 -13.02
CA ASP A 287 -7.52 4.31 -14.17
C ASP A 287 -7.75 2.84 -13.76
N VAL A 288 -8.81 2.21 -14.25
CA VAL A 288 -9.10 0.79 -14.01
C VAL A 288 -8.03 -0.12 -14.61
N GLY A 289 -7.36 0.30 -15.69
CA GLY A 289 -6.20 -0.42 -16.23
C GLY A 289 -5.10 -0.59 -15.20
N VAL A 290 -4.82 0.45 -14.42
CA VAL A 290 -3.84 0.41 -13.32
C VAL A 290 -4.29 -0.54 -12.21
N LEU A 291 -5.58 -0.54 -11.84
CA LEU A 291 -6.10 -1.41 -10.80
C LEU A 291 -5.97 -2.90 -11.14
N LYS A 292 -6.04 -3.27 -12.42
CA LYS A 292 -5.90 -4.66 -12.89
C LYS A 292 -4.45 -5.18 -12.80
N GLU A 293 -3.48 -4.29 -12.79
CA GLU A 293 -2.06 -4.66 -12.68
C GLU A 293 -1.61 -4.85 -11.23
N LEU A 294 -2.32 -4.25 -10.27
CA LEU A 294 -1.99 -4.36 -8.86
C LEU A 294 -2.42 -5.73 -8.30
N PRO A 295 -1.58 -6.39 -7.47
CA PRO A 295 -1.91 -7.69 -6.90
C PRO A 295 -3.19 -7.70 -6.04
N ASP A 296 -3.38 -6.68 -5.22
CA ASP A 296 -4.56 -6.57 -4.34
C ASP A 296 -4.92 -5.08 -4.13
N PRO A 297 -5.64 -4.45 -5.07
CA PRO A 297 -5.91 -3.01 -5.04
C PRO A 297 -6.85 -2.58 -3.89
N PHE A 298 -7.61 -3.50 -3.31
CA PHE A 298 -8.63 -3.22 -2.28
C PHE A 298 -8.23 -3.72 -0.88
N ALA A 299 -6.99 -4.19 -0.71
CA ALA A 299 -6.48 -4.70 0.55
C ALA A 299 -6.55 -3.65 1.67
N SER A 300 -6.84 -4.09 2.90
CA SER A 300 -6.67 -3.25 4.08
C SER A 300 -5.23 -3.31 4.62
N PRO A 301 -4.73 -2.24 5.26
CA PRO A 301 -5.38 -0.94 5.46
C PRO A 301 -5.41 -0.12 4.17
N PHE A 302 -6.59 0.38 3.83
CA PHE A 302 -6.82 1.20 2.64
C PHE A 302 -6.92 2.68 3.05
N PRO A 303 -6.15 3.60 2.41
CA PRO A 303 -5.42 3.42 1.14
C PRO A 303 -3.92 3.10 1.27
N GLU A 304 -3.36 2.91 2.47
CA GLU A 304 -1.90 2.78 2.64
C GLU A 304 -1.28 1.60 1.87
N MET A 305 -1.92 0.42 1.90
CA MET A 305 -1.45 -0.75 1.16
C MET A 305 -1.50 -0.50 -0.36
N PHE A 306 -2.53 0.19 -0.81
CA PHE A 306 -2.68 0.59 -2.21
C PHE A 306 -1.56 1.56 -2.65
N TYR A 307 -1.18 2.54 -1.82
CA TYR A 307 -0.04 3.43 -2.12
C TYR A 307 1.30 2.70 -2.20
N ILE A 308 1.53 1.72 -1.32
CA ILE A 308 2.76 0.91 -1.36
C ILE A 308 2.82 0.12 -2.67
N GLN A 309 1.74 -0.57 -3.04
CA GLN A 309 1.67 -1.26 -4.33
C GLN A 309 1.84 -0.30 -5.50
N ALA A 310 1.23 0.89 -5.42
CA ALA A 310 1.34 1.88 -6.48
C ALA A 310 2.75 2.50 -6.60
N LYS A 311 3.54 2.54 -5.52
CA LYS A 311 4.95 2.91 -5.56
C LYS A 311 5.79 1.84 -6.25
N LEU A 312 5.57 0.56 -5.91
CA LEU A 312 6.27 -0.56 -6.53
C LEU A 312 5.95 -0.69 -8.03
N ALA A 313 4.71 -0.38 -8.43
CA ALA A 313 4.29 -0.33 -9.83
C ALA A 313 4.75 0.93 -10.59
N GLY A 314 5.50 1.85 -9.96
CA GLY A 314 6.03 3.04 -10.62
C GLY A 314 4.99 4.08 -11.05
N ILE A 315 3.78 4.05 -10.49
CA ILE A 315 2.68 4.94 -10.90
C ILE A 315 2.99 6.38 -10.46
N SER A 316 2.74 7.34 -11.34
CA SER A 316 2.88 8.76 -11.02
C SER A 316 1.66 9.27 -10.26
N LYS A 317 1.89 10.02 -9.17
CA LYS A 317 0.83 10.56 -8.32
C LYS A 317 0.89 12.08 -8.33
N THR A 318 -0.25 12.74 -8.50
CA THR A 318 -0.35 14.20 -8.46
C THR A 318 -1.40 14.63 -7.45
N VAL A 319 -1.11 15.69 -6.69
CA VAL A 319 -2.07 16.26 -5.74
C VAL A 319 -2.85 17.36 -6.44
N PHE A 320 -4.18 17.24 -6.42
CA PHE A 320 -5.09 18.21 -7.02
C PHE A 320 -5.19 19.47 -6.16
N PRO A 321 -5.14 20.68 -6.74
CA PRO A 321 -5.08 21.93 -5.98
C PRO A 321 -6.39 22.32 -5.29
N GLN A 322 -7.55 21.83 -5.77
CA GLN A 322 -8.85 22.08 -5.13
C GLN A 322 -9.23 20.92 -4.22
N ALA A 323 -10.03 21.22 -3.19
CA ALA A 323 -10.41 20.26 -2.17
C ALA A 323 -11.91 19.92 -2.18
N PHE A 324 -12.25 18.70 -1.74
CA PHE A 324 -13.62 18.31 -1.42
C PHE A 324 -14.05 18.84 -0.05
N GLN A 325 -15.37 18.90 0.19
CA GLN A 325 -15.90 19.29 1.49
C GLN A 325 -16.09 18.08 2.39
N ASP A 326 -15.89 18.31 3.68
CA ASP A 326 -16.13 17.30 4.71
C ASP A 326 -17.61 17.24 5.08
N GLY A 327 -18.10 16.02 5.27
CA GLY A 327 -19.42 15.75 5.85
C GLY A 327 -19.37 15.73 7.37
N ARG A 328 -20.15 14.82 7.97
CA ARG A 328 -20.20 14.68 9.43
C ARG A 328 -18.83 14.27 9.99
N ARG A 329 -18.39 14.91 11.06
CA ARG A 329 -17.21 14.49 11.82
C ARG A 329 -17.49 13.16 12.53
N LEU A 330 -16.75 12.12 12.16
CA LEU A 330 -16.83 10.78 12.77
C LEU A 330 -15.75 10.60 13.84
N PHE A 331 -15.97 9.65 14.75
CA PHE A 331 -15.04 9.25 15.82
C PHE A 331 -14.76 10.36 16.83
N ALA A 332 -15.80 11.15 17.15
CA ALA A 332 -15.70 12.21 18.16
C ALA A 332 -15.59 11.64 19.58
N SER A 333 -16.23 10.49 19.84
CA SER A 333 -16.20 9.84 21.15
C SER A 333 -14.88 9.10 21.39
N TYR A 334 -14.45 9.03 22.66
CA TYR A 334 -13.23 8.30 23.03
C TYR A 334 -13.30 6.82 22.63
N HIS A 335 -14.43 6.15 22.91
CA HIS A 335 -14.60 4.72 22.64
C HIS A 335 -14.56 4.41 21.14
N THR A 336 -15.21 5.22 20.29
CA THR A 336 -15.19 4.99 18.85
C THR A 336 -13.83 5.30 18.23
N LYS A 337 -13.11 6.30 18.75
CA LYS A 337 -11.71 6.59 18.40
C LYS A 337 -10.76 5.45 18.81
N GLN A 338 -10.91 4.91 20.02
CA GLN A 338 -10.10 3.78 20.50
C GLN A 338 -10.35 2.53 19.64
N ARG A 339 -11.61 2.17 19.42
CA ARG A 339 -11.99 1.01 18.58
C ARG A 339 -11.42 1.12 17.16
N ARG A 340 -11.49 2.31 16.54
CA ARG A 340 -10.86 2.59 15.24
C ARG A 340 -9.35 2.33 15.29
N THR A 341 -8.68 2.84 16.33
CA THR A 341 -7.23 2.73 16.50
C THR A 341 -6.80 1.27 16.65
N GLU A 342 -7.53 0.46 17.41
CA GLU A 342 -7.28 -0.96 17.59
C GLU A 342 -7.43 -1.74 16.27
N ILE A 343 -8.49 -1.48 15.50
CA ILE A 343 -8.70 -2.09 14.17
C ILE A 343 -7.57 -1.71 13.23
N ARG A 344 -7.20 -0.43 13.16
CA ARG A 344 -6.08 0.02 12.32
C ARG A 344 -4.77 -0.64 12.75
N ARG A 345 -4.48 -0.71 14.05
CA ARG A 345 -3.26 -1.37 14.57
C ARG A 345 -3.20 -2.83 14.17
N ARG A 346 -4.35 -3.53 14.09
CA ARG A 346 -4.43 -4.91 13.59
C ARG A 346 -4.19 -4.98 12.08
N GLN A 347 -4.87 -4.13 11.28
CA GLN A 347 -4.70 -4.07 9.83
C GLN A 347 -3.24 -3.75 9.44
N PHE A 348 -2.60 -2.78 10.11
CA PHE A 348 -1.18 -2.47 9.87
C PHE A 348 -0.25 -3.62 10.26
N ARG A 349 -0.53 -4.35 11.35
CA ARG A 349 0.25 -5.56 11.68
C ARG A 349 0.18 -6.62 10.58
N GLU A 350 -1.02 -6.88 10.06
CA GLU A 350 -1.21 -7.81 8.94
C GLU A 350 -0.58 -7.29 7.63
N LEU A 351 -0.63 -5.99 7.36
CA LEU A 351 0.05 -5.35 6.23
C LEU A 351 1.54 -5.63 6.23
N TYR A 352 2.23 -5.29 7.32
CA TYR A 352 3.68 -5.48 7.41
C TYR A 352 4.06 -6.96 7.40
N LYS A 353 3.22 -7.82 7.96
CA LYS A 353 3.39 -9.28 7.87
C LYS A 353 3.29 -9.77 6.42
N LYS A 354 2.27 -9.33 5.67
CA LYS A 354 2.08 -9.68 4.24
C LYS A 354 3.24 -9.19 3.37
N LEU A 355 3.70 -7.95 3.60
CA LEU A 355 4.82 -7.35 2.87
C LEU A 355 6.20 -7.82 3.36
N GLN A 356 6.25 -8.69 4.38
CA GLN A 356 7.49 -9.14 5.00
C GLN A 356 8.39 -7.97 5.45
N ILE A 357 7.80 -6.96 6.07
CA ILE A 357 8.52 -5.81 6.64
C ILE A 357 8.71 -6.02 8.13
N LYS A 358 9.93 -5.81 8.61
CA LYS A 358 10.33 -6.01 10.00
C LYS A 358 10.95 -4.79 10.66
N ARG A 359 11.31 -3.76 9.90
CA ARG A 359 11.78 -2.46 10.42
C ARG A 359 11.04 -1.33 9.73
N ILE A 360 10.47 -0.44 10.52
CA ILE A 360 9.76 0.74 10.05
C ILE A 360 10.49 1.96 10.57
N ILE A 361 10.85 2.85 9.67
CA ILE A 361 11.52 4.11 9.99
C ILE A 361 10.58 5.24 9.59
N ARG A 362 10.11 6.03 10.56
CA ARG A 362 9.30 7.23 10.29
C ARG A 362 10.14 8.46 10.58
N ARG A 363 10.27 9.32 9.57
CA ARG A 363 10.89 10.64 9.69
C ARG A 363 9.81 11.69 9.50
N SER A 364 9.34 12.28 10.59
CA SER A 364 8.28 13.28 10.57
C SER A 364 8.73 14.58 11.21
N HIS A 365 8.19 15.70 10.74
CA HIS A 365 8.35 16.98 11.42
C HIS A 365 7.41 16.98 12.63
N LYS A 366 7.95 16.85 13.85
CA LYS A 366 7.15 17.06 15.07
C LYS A 366 7.21 18.54 15.46
N VAL A 367 6.04 19.10 15.74
CA VAL A 367 5.93 20.37 16.47
C VAL A 367 6.01 20.01 17.95
N ILE A 368 7.05 20.46 18.64
CA ILE A 368 7.20 20.28 20.09
C ILE A 368 6.10 21.12 20.76
N THR A 369 5.12 20.46 21.36
CA THR A 369 4.11 21.09 22.22
C THR A 369 4.62 21.07 23.66
N LYS A 370 4.39 22.16 24.42
CA LYS A 370 4.83 22.36 25.83
C LYS A 370 4.32 21.32 26.85
N SER A 371 3.63 20.26 26.43
CA SER A 371 3.19 19.15 27.28
C SER A 371 4.28 18.12 27.59
N ASP A 372 5.37 18.07 26.82
CA ASP A 372 6.35 16.97 26.91
C ASP A 372 7.42 17.16 28.02
N THR A 373 7.34 18.22 28.83
CA THR A 373 8.29 18.51 29.92
C THR A 373 7.85 18.06 31.32
N LYS A 374 6.70 17.39 31.44
CA LYS A 374 6.27 16.75 32.69
C LYS A 374 5.69 15.37 32.39
N ASP A 375 6.54 14.35 32.42
CA ASP A 375 6.31 13.06 33.08
C ASP A 375 7.31 12.04 32.55
N GLY A 376 8.37 11.82 33.31
CA GLY A 376 9.28 10.70 33.14
C GLY A 376 8.72 9.46 33.82
N THR A 377 7.75 8.79 33.19
CA THR A 377 7.40 7.38 33.46
C THR A 377 6.52 6.85 32.32
N GLY A 378 6.80 5.63 31.86
CA GLY A 378 6.37 5.11 30.56
C GLY A 378 4.87 4.91 30.38
N GLY A 379 4.47 4.81 29.12
CA GLY A 379 3.12 4.38 28.74
C GLY A 379 2.68 4.97 27.42
N SER A 380 2.44 4.10 26.45
CA SER A 380 1.94 4.42 25.12
C SER A 380 0.65 5.25 25.11
N SER A 381 0.52 6.07 24.05
CA SER A 381 -0.71 6.66 23.50
C SER A 381 -1.19 7.98 24.09
N SER A 382 -1.15 9.03 23.27
CA SER A 382 -2.11 10.15 23.29
C SER A 382 -1.82 11.14 22.16
N HIS A 383 -2.56 11.01 21.05
CA HIS A 383 -2.79 12.14 20.14
C HIS A 383 -4.01 12.91 20.66
N HIS A 384 -3.78 14.00 21.40
CA HIS A 384 -4.80 14.96 21.78
C HIS A 384 -4.43 16.38 21.30
N ASN A 385 -5.41 16.95 20.58
CA ASN A 385 -5.75 18.37 20.36
C ASN A 385 -4.59 19.37 20.15
N LEU A 386 -4.33 19.68 18.88
CA LEU A 386 -3.64 20.91 18.48
C LEU A 386 -4.62 22.08 18.43
N VAL A 387 -4.55 22.96 19.43
CA VAL A 387 -4.77 24.39 19.21
C VAL A 387 -3.36 24.98 19.13
N LEU A 388 -2.96 25.43 17.95
CA LEU A 388 -1.75 26.23 17.79
C LEU A 388 -2.19 27.62 17.33
N ASP A 389 -1.82 28.62 18.12
CA ASP A 389 -2.00 30.02 17.78
C ASP A 389 -1.35 30.33 16.43
N THR A 390 -2.01 31.21 15.69
CA THR A 390 -1.66 31.74 14.36
C THR A 390 -0.29 32.43 14.27
N GLN A 391 0.50 32.42 15.35
CA GLN A 391 1.83 33.05 15.43
C GLN A 391 2.98 32.17 14.95
N PHE A 392 2.79 30.86 14.73
CA PHE A 392 3.83 29.99 14.16
C PHE A 392 3.95 30.06 12.63
N SER A 393 3.14 30.89 11.97
CA SER A 393 3.11 30.98 10.51
C SER A 393 4.12 31.99 9.91
N SER A 394 4.91 32.70 10.72
CA SER A 394 5.73 33.83 10.25
C SER A 394 7.24 33.74 10.51
N SER A 395 7.76 32.65 11.08
CA SER A 395 9.20 32.47 11.27
C SER A 395 9.75 31.31 10.44
N ASN A 396 10.85 31.57 9.73
CA ASN A 396 11.66 30.61 8.96
C ASN A 396 12.34 29.58 9.88
N PHE A 397 11.57 28.84 10.68
CA PHE A 397 12.09 27.78 11.53
C PHE A 397 11.83 26.43 10.85
N SER A 398 12.89 25.80 10.34
CA SER A 398 12.80 24.43 9.85
C SER A 398 12.55 23.48 11.03
N LEU A 399 11.34 22.94 11.14
CA LEU A 399 11.00 21.96 12.17
C LEU A 399 11.95 20.75 12.07
N PRO A 400 12.57 20.30 13.18
CA PRO A 400 13.47 19.15 13.14
C PRO A 400 12.73 17.89 12.71
N LEU A 401 13.33 17.09 11.83
CA LEU A 401 12.84 15.74 11.52
C LEU A 401 13.16 14.81 12.70
N VAL A 402 12.12 14.29 13.33
CA VAL A 402 12.25 13.25 14.36
C VAL A 402 12.20 11.88 13.69
N THR A 403 13.18 11.04 14.02
CA THR A 403 13.24 9.65 13.55
C THR A 403 12.67 8.70 14.59
N GLU A 404 11.57 8.04 14.27
CA GLU A 404 11.00 6.94 15.06
C GLU A 404 11.29 5.61 14.35
N ILE A 405 11.79 4.62 15.09
CA ILE A 405 12.11 3.30 14.57
C ILE A 405 11.27 2.27 15.31
N ASP A 406 10.40 1.57 14.58
CA ASP A 406 9.63 0.45 15.10
C ASP A 406 10.15 -0.86 14.50
N LEU A 407 10.38 -1.86 15.36
CA LEU A 407 10.78 -3.20 14.95
C LEU A 407 9.59 -4.16 15.10
N ILE A 408 9.26 -4.87 14.02
CA ILE A 408 8.21 -5.88 13.98
C ILE A 408 8.87 -7.23 13.69
N GLY A 409 8.86 -8.14 14.65
CA GLY A 409 9.48 -9.45 14.44
C GLY A 409 9.60 -10.25 15.71
N CYS A 410 10.76 -10.87 15.93
CA CYS A 410 10.97 -11.69 17.11
C CYS A 410 11.20 -10.84 18.37
N GLU A 411 10.51 -11.25 19.42
CA GLU A 411 10.62 -10.80 20.80
C GLU A 411 11.21 -11.92 21.68
N ARG A 412 11.30 -11.68 22.99
CA ARG A 412 11.84 -12.66 23.95
C ARG A 412 10.91 -13.87 24.14
N THR A 413 9.60 -13.66 24.00
CA THR A 413 8.55 -14.66 24.17
C THR A 413 8.25 -15.45 22.89
N THR A 414 8.78 -15.02 21.74
CA THR A 414 8.53 -15.64 20.44
C THR A 414 9.76 -16.35 19.91
N LYS A 415 9.58 -17.33 19.01
CA LYS A 415 10.70 -17.96 18.30
C LYS A 415 11.45 -16.95 17.42
N SER A 416 12.72 -17.23 17.15
CA SER A 416 13.56 -16.41 16.27
C SER A 416 12.98 -16.33 14.86
N CYS A 417 13.19 -15.20 14.17
CA CYS A 417 12.81 -15.09 12.76
C CYS A 417 13.79 -15.79 11.81
N VAL A 418 14.93 -16.29 12.30
CA VAL A 418 15.94 -17.03 11.51
C VAL A 418 15.51 -18.49 11.31
N GLY A 419 14.74 -19.06 12.26
CA GLY A 419 14.37 -20.47 12.24
C GLY A 419 15.57 -21.40 12.44
N THR A 420 15.41 -22.66 12.08
CA THR A 420 16.49 -23.65 12.07
C THR A 420 17.37 -23.45 10.84
N VAL A 421 18.68 -23.34 11.04
CA VAL A 421 19.67 -23.18 9.96
C VAL A 421 20.09 -24.56 9.47
N TYR A 422 20.01 -24.79 8.16
CA TYR A 422 20.45 -26.04 7.53
C TYR A 422 21.71 -25.79 6.70
N ASN A 423 22.75 -26.61 6.87
CA ASN A 423 24.04 -26.48 6.16
C ASN A 423 24.62 -25.05 6.15
N ASN A 424 24.61 -24.37 7.30
CA ASN A 424 25.06 -22.98 7.46
C ASN A 424 24.35 -21.96 6.55
N ARG A 425 23.16 -22.29 6.03
CA ARG A 425 22.35 -21.42 5.19
C ARG A 425 20.95 -21.23 5.78
N PRO A 426 20.68 -20.05 6.39
CA PRO A 426 19.35 -19.67 6.84
C PRO A 426 18.34 -19.54 5.68
N PHE A 427 17.05 -19.71 5.97
CA PHE A 427 16.01 -19.70 4.92
C PHE A 427 15.93 -18.37 4.14
N TYR A 428 16.26 -17.24 4.77
CA TYR A 428 16.11 -15.92 4.15
C TYR A 428 17.11 -15.68 3.00
N ILE A 429 18.23 -16.40 2.98
CA ILE A 429 19.19 -16.35 1.89
C ILE A 429 18.54 -16.87 0.60
N TYR A 430 17.66 -17.87 0.69
CA TYR A 430 16.89 -18.38 -0.46
C TYR A 430 15.82 -17.41 -0.97
N LEU A 431 15.55 -16.33 -0.22
CA LEU A 431 14.60 -15.29 -0.59
C LEU A 431 15.30 -14.01 -1.10
N ASP A 432 16.62 -14.06 -1.32
CA ASP A 432 17.47 -12.90 -1.63
C ASP A 432 17.29 -11.76 -0.61
N LYS A 433 17.22 -12.14 0.67
CA LYS A 433 17.08 -11.22 1.81
C LYS A 433 18.22 -11.41 2.79
N HIS A 434 18.46 -10.35 3.56
CA HIS A 434 19.46 -10.35 4.63
C HIS A 434 18.88 -10.84 5.96
N THR A 435 19.68 -10.89 7.02
CA THR A 435 19.15 -11.23 8.34
C THR A 435 18.10 -10.21 8.79
N PRO A 436 16.95 -10.66 9.33
CA PRO A 436 15.95 -9.78 9.91
C PRO A 436 16.53 -8.76 10.90
N PRO A 437 16.21 -7.45 10.78
CA PRO A 437 16.75 -6.41 11.66
C PRO A 437 16.39 -6.65 13.13
N CYS A 438 15.19 -7.17 13.38
CA CYS A 438 14.80 -7.58 14.72
C CYS A 438 15.76 -8.62 15.30
N CYS A 439 16.29 -9.57 14.52
CA CYS A 439 17.21 -10.59 14.98
C CYS A 439 18.61 -10.03 15.23
N LEU A 440 19.09 -9.15 14.33
CA LEU A 440 20.36 -8.45 14.49
C LEU A 440 20.42 -7.65 15.79
N ASP A 441 19.34 -6.96 16.15
CA ASP A 441 19.32 -6.19 17.40
C ASP A 441 19.33 -7.09 18.65
N LYS A 442 18.76 -8.30 18.58
CA LYS A 442 18.84 -9.27 19.68
C LYS A 442 20.22 -9.92 19.74
N LEU A 443 20.87 -10.18 18.60
CA LEU A 443 22.27 -10.62 18.57
C LEU A 443 23.18 -9.60 19.25
N LYS A 444 23.04 -8.31 18.93
CA LYS A 444 23.79 -7.23 19.59
C LYS A 444 23.53 -7.18 21.10
N SER A 445 22.27 -7.33 21.52
CA SER A 445 21.90 -7.34 22.94
C SER A 445 22.51 -8.53 23.68
N THR A 446 22.43 -9.74 23.12
CA THR A 446 23.03 -10.95 23.72
C THR A 446 24.56 -10.84 23.75
N PHE A 447 25.17 -10.33 22.68
CA PHE A 447 26.61 -10.09 22.62
C PHE A 447 27.08 -9.11 23.70
N ASN A 448 26.39 -7.98 23.84
CA ASN A 448 26.74 -6.99 24.86
C ASN A 448 26.63 -7.55 26.28
N HIS A 449 25.62 -8.38 26.54
CA HIS A 449 25.44 -9.06 27.84
C HIS A 449 26.56 -10.08 28.11
N VAL A 450 26.93 -10.90 27.12
CA VAL A 450 28.02 -11.86 27.26
C VAL A 450 29.36 -11.16 27.51
N LEU A 451 29.64 -10.06 26.81
CA LEU A 451 30.85 -9.28 27.03
C LEU A 451 30.91 -8.71 28.45
N GLU A 452 29.80 -8.16 28.94
CA GLU A 452 29.71 -7.63 30.30
C GLU A 452 29.96 -8.71 31.35
N GLU A 453 29.37 -9.90 31.19
CA GLU A 453 29.63 -11.05 32.07
C GLU A 453 31.10 -11.48 32.04
N PHE A 454 31.72 -11.52 30.85
CA PHE A 454 33.12 -11.92 30.70
C PHE A 454 34.09 -10.90 31.31
N GLU A 455 33.82 -9.60 31.14
CA GLU A 455 34.63 -8.53 31.71
C GLU A 455 34.49 -8.44 33.23
N ASN A 456 33.27 -8.60 33.76
CA ASN A 456 33.01 -8.59 35.20
C ASN A 456 33.71 -9.74 35.95
N VAL A 457 33.75 -10.91 35.32
CA VAL A 457 34.35 -12.13 35.87
C VAL A 457 35.86 -12.21 35.58
N GLY A 458 36.35 -11.45 34.59
CA GLY A 458 37.74 -11.46 34.17
C GLY A 458 38.11 -12.72 33.38
N ILE A 459 37.28 -13.13 32.43
CA ILE A 459 37.57 -14.22 31.48
C ILE A 459 38.36 -13.67 30.30
N ARG A 460 39.45 -14.33 29.91
CA ARG A 460 40.15 -13.98 28.67
C ARG A 460 39.37 -14.51 27.47
N TYR A 461 38.94 -13.59 26.62
CA TYR A 461 38.18 -13.87 25.42
C TYR A 461 38.75 -13.09 24.22
N TRP A 462 38.39 -13.51 23.01
CA TRP A 462 38.67 -12.77 21.78
C TRP A 462 37.55 -12.99 20.75
N LEU A 463 37.34 -11.99 19.90
CA LEU A 463 36.40 -12.07 18.78
C LEU A 463 36.97 -13.01 17.71
N ASP A 464 36.12 -13.85 17.09
CA ASP A 464 36.58 -14.87 16.15
C ASP A 464 35.74 -14.92 14.85
N ASN A 465 36.27 -15.64 13.85
CA ASN A 465 35.63 -15.93 12.56
C ASN A 465 35.02 -14.70 11.86
N GLN A 466 33.79 -14.83 11.35
CA GLN A 466 33.09 -13.79 10.58
C GLN A 466 32.88 -12.49 11.38
N ALA A 467 32.70 -12.61 12.71
CA ALA A 467 32.52 -11.44 13.56
C ALA A 467 33.81 -10.61 13.62
N LEU A 468 34.97 -11.27 13.71
CA LEU A 468 36.28 -10.61 13.67
C LEU A 468 36.56 -9.93 12.33
N ARG A 469 36.26 -10.62 11.22
CA ARG A 469 36.38 -10.06 9.87
C ARG A 469 35.56 -8.78 9.71
N THR A 470 34.28 -8.84 10.07
CA THR A 470 33.38 -7.68 9.92
C THR A 470 33.67 -6.53 10.89
N ALA A 471 34.23 -6.82 12.07
CA ALA A 471 34.73 -5.81 12.97
C ALA A 471 35.82 -4.94 12.31
N ILE A 472 36.76 -5.55 11.59
CA ILE A 472 37.85 -4.82 10.94
C ILE A 472 37.38 -4.06 9.70
N GLU A 473 36.54 -4.69 8.88
CA GLU A 473 36.12 -4.10 7.61
C GLU A 473 35.15 -2.93 7.80
N THR A 474 34.21 -3.05 8.75
CA THR A 474 33.07 -2.10 8.83
C THR A 474 32.74 -1.61 10.24
N ASN A 475 33.43 -2.11 11.29
CA ASN A 475 33.11 -1.88 12.71
C ASN A 475 31.66 -2.24 13.08
N ARG A 476 30.97 -3.05 12.25
CA ARG A 476 29.55 -3.40 12.37
C ARG A 476 29.37 -4.91 12.18
N LEU A 477 28.25 -5.42 12.66
CA LEU A 477 27.84 -6.79 12.43
C LEU A 477 27.48 -7.00 10.95
N HIS A 478 27.89 -8.14 10.37
CA HIS A 478 27.52 -8.53 9.01
C HIS A 478 26.00 -8.49 8.80
N PRO A 479 25.49 -7.98 7.66
CA PRO A 479 24.05 -7.93 7.39
C PRO A 479 23.38 -9.33 7.35
N ASP A 480 24.15 -10.37 7.01
CA ASP A 480 23.70 -11.78 7.00
C ASP A 480 24.11 -12.59 8.25
N ALA A 481 24.59 -11.92 9.31
CA ALA A 481 24.95 -12.62 10.54
C ALA A 481 23.72 -13.18 11.26
N TYR A 482 23.69 -14.50 11.46
CA TYR A 482 22.70 -15.17 12.31
C TYR A 482 23.26 -15.62 13.68
N GLU A 483 24.58 -15.55 13.85
CA GLU A 483 25.28 -15.88 15.09
C GLU A 483 26.53 -15.00 15.21
N ILE A 484 27.05 -14.88 16.42
CA ILE A 484 28.33 -14.22 16.72
C ILE A 484 29.18 -15.25 17.45
N ASP A 485 30.43 -15.43 17.02
CA ASP A 485 31.36 -16.35 17.67
C ASP A 485 32.35 -15.56 18.53
N ILE A 486 32.49 -15.97 19.78
CA ILE A 486 33.50 -15.48 20.72
C ILE A 486 34.29 -16.69 21.18
N SER A 487 35.61 -16.60 21.16
CA SER A 487 36.49 -17.63 21.67
C SER A 487 37.02 -17.24 23.04
N PHE A 488 37.21 -18.20 23.94
CA PHE A 488 37.66 -17.94 25.30
C PHE A 488 38.58 -19.04 25.84
N ASN A 489 39.35 -18.70 26.87
CA ASN A 489 40.26 -19.65 27.53
C ASN A 489 39.51 -20.58 28.49
N VAL A 490 39.63 -21.89 28.30
CA VAL A 490 39.02 -22.94 29.14
C VAL A 490 39.44 -22.85 30.60
N ASN A 491 40.68 -22.42 30.88
CA ASN A 491 41.19 -22.30 32.25
C ASN A 491 40.43 -21.25 33.07
N ASP A 492 39.76 -20.30 32.40
CA ASP A 492 38.99 -19.25 33.06
C ASP A 492 37.49 -19.64 33.22
N LEU A 493 37.10 -20.84 32.76
CA LEU A 493 35.71 -21.31 32.77
C LEU A 493 35.11 -21.37 34.18
N GLU A 494 35.91 -21.72 35.19
CA GLU A 494 35.46 -21.83 36.59
C GLU A 494 35.10 -20.49 37.23
N ARG A 495 35.57 -19.37 36.63
CA ARG A 495 35.31 -18.03 37.15
C ARG A 495 33.85 -17.61 36.94
N SER A 496 33.20 -18.04 35.85
CA SER A 496 31.81 -17.68 35.58
C SER A 496 30.84 -18.69 36.18
N ASN A 497 29.97 -18.18 37.06
CA ASN A 497 28.89 -18.96 37.65
C ASN A 497 27.89 -19.45 36.60
N ALA A 498 27.59 -18.63 35.59
CA ALA A 498 26.66 -18.99 34.51
C ALA A 498 27.22 -20.16 33.69
N MET A 499 28.47 -20.08 33.26
CA MET A 499 29.11 -21.15 32.49
C MET A 499 29.26 -22.43 33.32
N LYS A 500 29.69 -22.34 34.59
CA LYS A 500 29.82 -23.49 35.50
C LYS A 500 28.50 -24.24 35.68
N LYS A 501 27.39 -23.51 35.91
CA LYS A 501 26.06 -24.13 36.02
C LYS A 501 25.63 -24.77 34.70
N SER A 502 25.90 -24.11 33.58
CA SER A 502 25.50 -24.55 32.24
C SER A 502 26.20 -25.82 31.74
N GLN A 503 27.31 -26.25 32.38
CA GLN A 503 28.03 -27.48 32.02
C GLN A 503 27.18 -28.73 32.17
N ASN A 504 26.42 -28.82 33.27
CA ASN A 504 25.65 -30.01 33.62
C ASN A 504 24.19 -29.88 33.19
N LYS A 505 23.61 -28.69 33.32
CA LYS A 505 22.21 -28.41 33.00
C LYS A 505 22.07 -27.02 32.41
N PRO A 506 21.17 -26.81 31.44
CA PRO A 506 20.84 -25.48 30.96
C PRO A 506 20.51 -24.51 32.10
N TYR A 507 21.07 -23.30 32.03
CA TYR A 507 20.90 -22.26 33.04
C TYR A 507 20.21 -21.03 32.44
N VAL A 508 19.33 -20.39 33.21
CA VAL A 508 18.68 -19.12 32.85
C VAL A 508 19.13 -18.07 33.84
N ASP A 509 19.60 -16.95 33.32
CA ASP A 509 20.13 -15.86 34.13
C ASP A 509 19.03 -14.95 34.67
N ASN A 510 19.40 -14.05 35.57
CA ASN A 510 18.50 -13.06 36.15
C ASN A 510 17.86 -12.15 35.08
N GLU A 511 18.56 -11.90 33.98
CA GLU A 511 18.08 -11.12 32.83
C GLU A 511 17.31 -11.96 31.79
N GLY A 512 17.16 -13.26 32.03
CA GLY A 512 16.40 -14.18 31.18
C GLY A 512 17.15 -14.69 29.94
N PHE A 513 18.47 -14.49 29.85
CA PHE A 513 19.33 -15.15 28.87
C PHE A 513 19.49 -16.64 29.20
N TYR A 514 19.65 -17.47 28.18
CA TYR A 514 19.66 -18.92 28.32
C TYR A 514 21.00 -19.50 27.90
N TRP A 515 21.72 -20.06 28.86
CA TRP A 515 23.06 -20.61 28.73
C TRP A 515 23.00 -22.13 28.63
N ILE A 516 23.56 -22.67 27.56
CA ILE A 516 23.60 -24.11 27.30
C ILE A 516 24.97 -24.55 26.82
N LYS A 517 25.38 -25.75 27.22
CA LYS A 517 26.48 -26.47 26.58
C LYS A 517 25.91 -27.33 25.44
N ALA A 518 26.47 -27.18 24.24
CA ALA A 518 26.09 -27.99 23.08
C ALA A 518 26.50 -29.45 23.29
N THR A 519 25.60 -30.40 23.03
CA THR A 519 25.83 -31.83 23.20
C THR A 519 26.89 -32.35 22.24
N ASP A 520 26.79 -31.95 20.97
CA ASP A 520 27.55 -32.58 19.89
C ASP A 520 28.93 -31.94 19.67
N GLY A 521 29.21 -30.82 20.33
CA GLY A 521 30.43 -30.04 20.08
C GLY A 521 31.14 -29.46 21.29
N HIS A 522 30.63 -29.70 22.50
CA HIS A 522 31.22 -29.25 23.77
C HIS A 522 31.50 -27.74 23.90
N TYR A 523 30.99 -26.90 23.01
CA TYR A 523 31.03 -25.44 23.12
C TYR A 523 29.80 -24.91 23.87
N PHE A 524 29.84 -23.67 24.33
CA PHE A 524 28.69 -23.05 25.00
C PHE A 524 27.93 -22.14 24.03
N LYS A 525 26.63 -22.02 24.23
CA LYS A 525 25.78 -21.11 23.46
C LYS A 525 24.91 -20.31 24.40
N VAL A 526 24.92 -19.00 24.23
CA VAL A 526 24.09 -18.06 24.99
C VAL A 526 22.99 -17.58 24.08
N GLN A 527 21.76 -17.99 24.37
CA GLN A 527 20.57 -17.62 23.61
C GLN A 527 19.85 -16.46 24.28
N PHE A 528 19.17 -15.64 23.47
CA PHE A 528 18.41 -14.47 23.94
C PHE A 528 17.29 -14.86 24.91
N SER A 529 16.66 -16.03 24.70
CA SER A 529 15.78 -16.68 25.67
C SER A 529 15.64 -18.17 25.36
N LYS A 530 14.97 -18.91 26.25
CA LYS A 530 14.63 -20.33 26.02
C LYS A 530 13.85 -20.57 24.72
N ILE A 531 12.99 -19.61 24.34
CA ILE A 531 12.15 -19.73 23.12
C ILE A 531 12.88 -19.13 21.91
N ASN A 532 13.64 -18.05 22.10
CA ASN A 532 14.35 -17.35 21.05
C ASN A 532 15.83 -17.76 21.02
N GLN A 533 16.13 -18.70 20.12
CA GLN A 533 17.43 -19.36 19.99
C GLN A 533 18.54 -18.52 19.35
N ILE A 534 18.26 -17.25 19.01
CA ILE A 534 19.28 -16.32 18.52
C ILE A 534 20.30 -16.08 19.62
N GLY A 535 21.58 -16.18 19.29
CA GLY A 535 22.59 -16.19 20.33
C GLY A 535 24.02 -16.08 19.84
N VAL A 536 24.89 -16.07 20.83
CA VAL A 536 26.35 -16.02 20.69
C VAL A 536 26.89 -17.42 20.99
N ASN A 537 27.79 -17.91 20.16
CA ASN A 537 28.52 -19.14 20.42
C ASN A 537 29.82 -18.79 21.15
N LEU A 538 30.12 -19.53 22.21
CA LEU A 538 31.33 -19.40 23.01
C LEU A 538 32.20 -20.62 22.75
N LEU A 539 33.33 -20.41 22.09
CA LEU A 539 34.23 -21.46 21.62
C LEU A 539 35.37 -21.64 22.63
N PRO A 540 35.46 -22.80 23.30
CA PRO A 540 36.49 -23.05 24.29
C PRO A 540 37.83 -23.42 23.62
N PHE A 541 38.90 -22.72 24.00
CA PHE A 541 40.28 -23.04 23.60
C PHE A 541 41.18 -23.21 24.83
N GLU A 542 42.08 -24.18 24.77
CA GLU A 542 43.12 -24.44 25.76
C GLU A 542 44.46 -23.92 25.23
N ILE A 543 45.20 -23.19 26.08
CA ILE A 543 46.51 -22.64 25.73
C ILE A 543 47.58 -23.55 26.32
N ASN A 544 48.24 -24.33 25.48
CA ASN A 544 49.29 -25.28 25.86
C ASN A 544 50.65 -24.83 25.28
N GLY A 545 51.40 -24.06 26.07
CA GLY A 545 52.69 -23.52 25.64
C GLY A 545 52.54 -22.57 24.45
N ASN A 546 53.11 -22.95 23.29
CA ASN A 546 53.08 -22.14 22.06
C ASN A 546 51.87 -22.44 21.16
N GLU A 547 51.05 -23.44 21.49
CA GLU A 547 49.89 -23.83 20.67
C GLU A 547 48.58 -23.61 21.42
N VAL A 548 47.57 -23.12 20.70
CA VAL A 548 46.20 -22.96 21.18
C VAL A 548 45.33 -24.02 20.54
N ARG A 549 44.84 -24.97 21.35
CA ARG A 549 44.05 -26.12 20.90
C ARG A 549 42.57 -25.97 21.23
N PRO A 550 41.65 -26.38 20.33
CA PRO A 550 40.22 -26.33 20.61
C PRO A 550 39.85 -27.39 21.65
N SER A 551 39.13 -26.98 22.71
CA SER A 551 38.60 -27.90 23.73
C SER A 551 37.16 -28.29 23.40
N GLY A 552 36.93 -28.76 22.17
CA GLY A 552 35.60 -29.16 21.69
C GLY A 552 35.58 -29.41 20.18
N PHE A 553 34.44 -29.91 19.69
CA PHE A 553 34.24 -30.23 18.28
C PHE A 553 33.20 -29.29 17.65
N PHE A 554 33.67 -28.21 17.03
CA PHE A 554 32.80 -27.19 16.40
C PHE A 554 33.10 -27.00 14.92
N GLY A 555 33.45 -28.10 14.24
CA GLY A 555 33.68 -28.16 12.78
C GLY A 555 34.91 -27.38 12.35
N TRP A 556 34.82 -26.68 11.21
CA TRP A 556 35.93 -25.91 10.64
C TRP A 556 36.44 -24.77 11.54
N LYS A 557 35.61 -24.32 12.49
CA LYS A 557 35.95 -23.27 13.46
C LYS A 557 36.97 -23.75 14.51
N ALA A 558 37.08 -25.06 14.73
CA ALA A 558 38.00 -25.70 15.69
C ALA A 558 39.38 -25.95 15.06
N LYS A 559 40.05 -24.89 14.59
CA LYS A 559 41.44 -24.96 14.08
C LYS A 559 42.42 -24.55 15.17
N GLU A 560 43.50 -25.33 15.29
CA GLU A 560 44.64 -25.02 16.16
C GLU A 560 45.44 -23.85 15.57
N PHE A 561 45.98 -22.96 16.42
CA PHE A 561 46.78 -21.81 15.99
C PHE A 561 47.87 -21.46 17.01
N SER A 562 48.86 -20.64 16.62
CA SER A 562 49.96 -20.24 17.52
C SER A 562 49.49 -19.30 18.63
N ALA A 563 49.99 -19.51 19.86
CA ALA A 563 49.75 -18.62 21.00
C ALA A 563 50.34 -17.21 20.79
N ASP A 564 51.25 -17.04 19.83
CA ASP A 564 51.82 -15.74 19.45
C ASP A 564 50.72 -14.74 19.05
N TYR A 565 49.62 -15.23 18.46
CA TYR A 565 48.47 -14.41 18.09
C TYR A 565 47.74 -13.81 19.30
N LEU A 566 47.91 -14.37 20.51
CA LEU A 566 47.26 -13.90 21.74
C LEU A 566 48.22 -13.12 22.65
N HIS A 567 49.51 -13.03 22.32
CA HIS A 567 50.52 -12.43 23.18
C HIS A 567 51.35 -11.36 22.43
N PRO A 568 51.02 -10.06 22.52
CA PRO A 568 49.87 -9.47 23.23
C PRO A 568 48.58 -9.53 22.42
N MET A 569 47.42 -9.62 23.10
CA MET A 569 46.13 -9.40 22.46
C MET A 569 45.96 -7.94 22.03
N SER A 570 45.31 -7.73 20.90
CA SER A 570 44.94 -6.41 20.39
C SER A 570 43.48 -6.10 20.75
N THR A 571 43.02 -4.88 20.44
CA THR A 571 41.61 -4.49 20.56
C THR A 571 41.07 -3.98 19.23
N VAL A 572 39.79 -4.26 18.96
CA VAL A 572 39.08 -3.79 17.77
C VAL A 572 37.76 -3.15 18.16
N LEU A 573 37.36 -2.10 17.45
CA LEU A 573 36.06 -1.47 17.65
C LEU A 573 34.96 -2.31 16.99
N PHE A 574 34.12 -2.95 17.79
CA PHE A 574 33.00 -3.74 17.30
C PHE A 574 31.72 -3.34 18.01
N LEU A 575 30.68 -2.97 17.23
CA LEU A 575 29.37 -2.55 17.76
C LEU A 575 29.44 -1.38 18.76
N GLY A 576 30.47 -0.53 18.64
CA GLY A 576 30.67 0.64 19.51
C GLY A 576 31.40 0.35 20.82
N LYS A 577 31.89 -0.88 21.04
CA LYS A 577 32.75 -1.25 22.16
C LYS A 577 34.13 -1.70 21.66
N ASN A 578 35.16 -1.48 22.46
CA ASN A 578 36.48 -2.06 22.20
C ASN A 578 36.48 -3.50 22.70
N VAL A 579 36.67 -4.44 21.78
CA VAL A 579 36.60 -5.88 22.04
C VAL A 579 37.98 -6.48 21.81
N MET A 580 38.38 -7.43 22.66
CA MET A 580 39.65 -8.13 22.53
C MET A 580 39.69 -8.94 21.22
N CYS A 581 40.83 -8.90 20.52
CA CYS A 581 41.08 -9.67 19.32
C CYS A 581 42.52 -10.21 19.29
N PRO A 582 42.80 -11.25 18.49
CA PRO A 582 44.16 -11.68 18.23
C PRO A 582 44.98 -10.53 17.62
N ASN A 583 46.30 -10.50 17.81
CA ASN A 583 47.18 -9.61 17.06
C ASN A 583 47.28 -10.06 15.59
N ASN A 584 47.88 -9.22 14.74
CA ASN A 584 48.07 -9.50 13.32
C ASN A 584 46.82 -10.08 12.63
N VAL A 585 45.67 -9.44 12.87
CA VAL A 585 44.37 -10.07 12.60
C VAL A 585 44.18 -10.52 11.15
N ARG A 586 44.79 -9.83 10.17
CA ARG A 586 44.71 -10.23 8.76
C ARG A 586 45.33 -11.61 8.53
N GLU A 587 46.53 -11.84 9.06
CA GLU A 587 47.21 -13.14 8.99
C GLU A 587 46.41 -14.22 9.72
N PHE A 588 45.82 -13.88 10.87
CA PHE A 588 44.96 -14.79 11.62
C PHE A 588 43.69 -15.19 10.85
N LEU A 589 43.04 -14.24 10.17
CA LEU A 589 41.85 -14.50 9.34
C LEU A 589 42.20 -15.33 8.09
N ASP A 590 43.32 -14.99 7.43
CA ASP A 590 43.84 -15.73 6.28
C ASP A 590 44.15 -17.18 6.66
N PHE A 591 44.80 -17.40 7.81
CA PHE A 591 45.04 -18.73 8.35
C PHE A 591 43.76 -19.53 8.60
N LYS A 592 42.71 -18.87 9.10
CA LYS A 592 41.41 -19.50 9.33
C LYS A 592 40.60 -19.72 8.04
N ASN A 593 41.02 -19.17 6.90
CA ASN A 593 40.31 -19.16 5.61
C ASN A 593 38.93 -18.46 5.72
N VAL A 594 38.86 -17.31 6.40
CA VAL A 594 37.60 -16.57 6.66
C VAL A 594 37.51 -15.27 5.90
#